data_AF-A0A941CCN5-F1
#
_entry.id   AF-A0A941CCN5-F1
#
_cell.length_a   1.000
_cell.length_b   1.000
_cell.length_c   1.000
_cell.angle_alpha   90.00
_cell.angle_beta   90.00
_cell.angle_gamma   90.00
#
_symmetry.space_group_name_H-M   'P 1'
#
loop_
_entity.id
_entity.type
_entity.pdbx_description
1 polymer ?
#
loop_
_entity_poly.entity_id
_entity_poly.type
_entity_poly.pdbx_seq_one_letter_code
_entity_poly.pdbx_strand_id
1 'polypeptide(L)'
;MVLVYSVLFLMITFAGLYLYLLVKNKSFTNPFKKNMGLGDLLFFVAVVPLFSTYNYILFFITGMLFSIVGFLVIRLTTKTELVPLAGLLGLYIVVLKFISYTTGFDLFFGKIL
;
A
#
# COMPACT_ATOMS: atom_id res chain seq x y z
N MET A 1 9.05 -18.73 -5.58
CA MET A 1 7.97 -18.36 -6.53
C MET A 1 7.09 -17.22 -6.02
N VAL A 2 6.54 -17.29 -4.81
CA VAL A 2 5.62 -16.30 -4.21
C VAL A 2 6.14 -14.84 -4.22
N LEU A 3 7.44 -14.63 -3.96
CA LEU A 3 8.05 -13.30 -3.97
C LEU A 3 8.04 -12.64 -5.35
N VAL A 4 8.34 -13.41 -6.40
CA VAL A 4 8.44 -12.89 -7.77
C VAL A 4 7.08 -12.38 -8.25
N TYR A 5 6.01 -13.13 -8.03
CA TYR A 5 4.66 -12.72 -8.44
C TYR A 5 4.17 -11.47 -7.70
N SER A 6 4.49 -11.33 -6.41
CA SER A 6 4.08 -10.18 -5.61
C SER A 6 4.82 -8.90 -6.04
N VAL A 7 6.14 -9.00 -6.29
CA VAL A 7 6.93 -7.89 -6.84
C VAL A 7 6.47 -7.54 -8.24
N LEU A 8 6.19 -8.54 -9.09
CA LEU A 8 5.76 -8.33 -10.48
C LEU A 8 4.37 -7.69 -10.53
N PHE A 9 3.44 -8.09 -9.66
CA PHE A 9 2.15 -7.42 -9.46
C PHE A 9 2.33 -5.96 -9.05
N LEU A 10 3.19 -5.70 -8.06
CA LEU A 10 3.51 -4.34 -7.61
C LEU A 10 4.09 -3.49 -8.74
N MET A 11 5.04 -4.04 -9.50
CA MET A 11 5.65 -3.34 -10.63
C MET A 11 4.63 -3.01 -11.72
N ILE A 12 3.73 -3.94 -12.05
CA ILE A 12 2.65 -3.70 -13.03
C ILE A 12 1.68 -2.62 -12.52
N THR A 13 1.26 -2.68 -11.25
CA THR A 13 0.33 -1.69 -10.69
C THR A 13 0.96 -0.30 -10.63
N PHE A 14 2.22 -0.18 -10.19
CA PHE A 14 2.92 1.10 -10.21
C PHE A 14 3.20 1.60 -11.63
N ALA A 15 3.53 0.73 -12.58
CA ALA A 15 3.69 1.10 -13.99
C ALA A 15 2.38 1.61 -14.59
N GLY A 16 1.25 0.95 -14.30
CA GLY A 16 -0.08 1.41 -14.70
C GLY A 16 -0.45 2.77 -14.09
N LEU A 17 -0.16 2.98 -12.81
CA LEU A 17 -0.33 4.26 -12.12
C LEU A 17 0.54 5.37 -12.73
N TYR A 18 1.80 5.04 -13.03
CA TYR A 18 2.73 5.95 -13.69
C TYR A 18 2.25 6.34 -15.08
N LEU A 19 1.82 5.36 -15.90
CA LEU A 19 1.24 5.61 -17.21
C LEU A 19 -0.04 6.45 -17.14
N TYR A 20 -0.94 6.15 -16.21
CA TYR A 20 -2.15 6.94 -15.98
C TYR A 20 -1.84 8.39 -15.65
N LEU A 21 -0.88 8.63 -14.73
CA LEU A 21 -0.45 9.97 -14.36
C LEU A 21 0.25 10.71 -15.50
N LEU A 22 0.99 9.99 -16.34
CA LEU A 22 1.67 10.54 -17.51
C LEU A 22 0.66 11.02 -18.57
N VAL A 23 -0.35 10.19 -18.86
CA VAL A 23 -1.44 10.55 -19.78
C VAL A 23 -2.27 11.71 -19.23
N LYS A 24 -2.57 11.71 -17.91
CA LYS A 24 -3.41 12.72 -17.27
C LYS A 24 -2.72 14.08 -17.11
N ASN A 25 -1.44 14.11 -16.75
CA ASN A 25 -0.73 15.37 -16.49
C ASN A 25 -0.02 15.95 -17.73
N LYS A 26 0.05 15.23 -18.87
CA LYS A 26 0.78 15.65 -20.09
C LYS A 26 2.21 16.16 -19.84
N SER A 27 2.80 15.74 -18.72
CA SER A 27 4.00 16.31 -18.14
C SER A 27 4.83 15.14 -17.63
N PHE A 28 6.09 15.05 -18.07
CA PHE A 28 7.11 14.12 -17.56
C PHE A 28 7.55 14.51 -16.13
N THR A 29 6.64 14.93 -15.27
CA THR A 29 6.95 15.22 -13.88
C THR A 29 6.93 13.91 -13.11
N ASN A 30 8.10 13.53 -12.60
CA ASN A 30 8.32 12.31 -11.85
C ASN A 30 7.32 12.24 -10.67
N PRO A 31 6.31 11.36 -10.68
CA PRO A 31 5.27 11.33 -9.66
C PRO A 31 5.83 11.02 -8.27
N PHE A 32 6.98 10.33 -8.23
CA PHE A 32 7.77 10.05 -7.03
C PHE A 32 8.47 11.26 -6.39
N LYS A 33 8.54 12.41 -7.08
CA LYS A 33 9.12 13.65 -6.54
C LYS A 33 8.07 14.69 -6.13
N LYS A 34 6.85 14.61 -6.68
CA LYS A 34 5.83 15.66 -6.49
C LYS A 34 4.60 15.19 -5.70
N ASN A 35 4.17 13.94 -5.87
CA ASN A 35 2.87 13.48 -5.36
C ASN A 35 2.92 12.23 -4.48
N MET A 36 3.97 11.40 -4.61
CA MET A 36 4.10 10.14 -3.87
C MET A 36 5.52 10.04 -3.33
N GLY A 37 5.68 9.91 -2.01
CA GLY A 37 7.01 9.87 -1.40
C GLY A 37 7.76 8.60 -1.82
N LEU A 38 9.06 8.69 -2.09
CA LEU A 38 9.90 7.51 -2.38
C LEU A 38 9.79 6.46 -1.24
N GLY A 39 9.57 6.93 -0.01
CA GLY A 39 9.34 6.10 1.16
C GLY A 39 8.08 5.23 1.09
N ASP A 40 7.01 5.69 0.45
CA ASP A 40 5.77 4.92 0.29
C ASP A 40 5.98 3.71 -0.63
N LEU A 41 6.72 3.90 -1.73
CA LEU A 41 7.12 2.81 -2.62
C LEU A 41 8.03 1.81 -1.90
N LEU A 42 9.05 2.30 -1.20
CA LEU A 42 9.98 1.46 -0.43
C LEU A 42 9.25 0.64 0.63
N PHE A 43 8.25 1.23 1.29
CA PHE A 43 7.42 0.51 2.24
C PHE A 43 6.70 -0.67 1.59
N PHE A 44 6.02 -0.46 0.45
CA PHE A 44 5.33 -1.55 -0.24
C PHE A 44 6.26 -2.69 -0.65
N VAL A 45 7.49 -2.37 -1.08
CA VAL A 45 8.52 -3.37 -1.41
C VAL A 45 9.00 -4.11 -0.16
N ALA A 46 9.25 -3.40 0.95
CA ALA A 46 9.69 -3.99 2.21
C ALA A 46 8.64 -4.93 2.83
N VAL A 47 7.36 -4.71 2.51
CA VAL A 47 6.25 -5.49 3.04
C VAL A 47 6.00 -6.77 2.22
N VAL A 48 6.51 -6.86 0.98
CA VAL A 48 6.36 -8.06 0.12
C VAL A 48 6.74 -9.38 0.81
N PRO A 49 7.90 -9.54 1.47
CA PRO A 49 8.28 -10.81 2.08
C PRO A 49 7.42 -11.20 3.29
N LEU A 50 6.63 -10.28 3.85
CA LEU A 50 5.78 -10.54 5.02
C LEU A 50 4.48 -11.27 4.69
N PHE A 51 4.10 -11.38 3.42
CA PHE A 51 2.79 -11.89 2.98
C PHE A 51 2.89 -12.93 1.87
N SER A 52 1.91 -13.83 1.78
CA SER A 52 1.66 -14.61 0.55
C SER A 52 1.19 -13.69 -0.58
N THR A 53 1.33 -14.07 -1.85
CA THR A 53 0.92 -13.23 -3.00
C THR A 53 -0.55 -12.82 -2.93
N TYR A 54 -1.43 -13.73 -2.54
CA TYR A 54 -2.86 -13.44 -2.42
C TYR A 54 -3.15 -12.47 -1.27
N ASN A 55 -2.55 -12.72 -0.10
CA ASN A 55 -2.73 -11.88 1.08
C ASN A 55 -2.08 -10.50 0.90
N TYR A 56 -1.00 -10.41 0.12
CA TYR A 56 -0.37 -9.16 -0.27
C TYR A 56 -1.30 -8.30 -1.12
N ILE A 57 -1.98 -8.89 -2.11
CA ILE A 57 -2.96 -8.17 -2.95
C ILE A 57 -4.13 -7.69 -2.10
N LEU A 58 -4.67 -8.55 -1.22
CA LEU A 58 -5.73 -8.16 -0.29
C LEU A 58 -5.30 -7.04 0.65
N PHE A 59 -4.10 -7.16 1.24
CA PHE A 59 -3.49 -6.12 2.07
C PHE A 59 -3.35 -4.80 1.30
N PHE A 60 -2.89 -4.85 0.05
CA PHE A 60 -2.72 -3.67 -0.79
C PHE A 60 -4.05 -2.96 -1.05
N ILE A 61 -5.09 -3.70 -1.45
CA ILE A 61 -6.41 -3.13 -1.74
C ILE A 61 -7.06 -2.59 -0.47
N THR A 62 -7.14 -3.41 0.59
CA THR A 62 -7.77 -3.01 1.86
C THR A 62 -7.00 -1.91 2.57
N GLY A 63 -5.66 -1.96 2.53
CA GLY A 63 -4.77 -0.95 3.09
C GLY A 63 -4.87 0.38 2.34
N MET A 64 -5.04 0.36 1.01
CA MET A 64 -5.34 1.58 0.24
C MET A 64 -6.69 2.19 0.61
N LEU A 65 -7.73 1.36 0.77
CA LEU A 65 -9.02 1.85 1.23
C LEU A 65 -8.91 2.44 2.64
N PHE A 66 -8.22 1.76 3.55
CA PHE A 66 -7.95 2.23 4.90
C PHE A 66 -7.17 3.55 4.89
N SER A 67 -6.18 3.69 4.02
CA SER A 67 -5.39 4.92 3.96
C SER A 67 -6.18 6.10 3.40
N ILE A 68 -7.09 5.88 2.44
CA ILE A 68 -8.01 6.92 1.95
C ILE A 68 -8.93 7.39 3.09
N VAL A 69 -9.52 6.45 3.83
CA VAL A 69 -10.40 6.76 4.97
C VAL A 69 -9.61 7.46 6.09
N GLY A 70 -8.45 6.92 6.46
CA GLY A 70 -7.57 7.51 7.46
C GLY A 70 -7.09 8.90 7.07
N PHE A 71 -6.77 9.12 5.80
CA PHE A 71 -6.41 10.44 5.29
C PHE A 71 -7.59 11.42 5.35
N LEU A 72 -8.81 11.00 5.02
CA LEU A 72 -10.01 11.83 5.17
C LEU A 72 -10.19 12.28 6.63
N VAL A 73 -10.02 11.37 7.59
CA VAL A 73 -10.10 11.68 9.03
C VAL A 73 -8.98 12.64 9.46
N ILE A 74 -7.73 12.39 9.05
CA ILE A 74 -6.58 13.24 9.37
C ILE A 74 -6.73 14.63 8.74
N ARG A 75 -7.26 14.72 7.52
CA ARG A 75 -7.50 15.98 6.82
C ARG A 75 -8.48 16.90 7.54
N LEU A 76 -9.40 16.35 8.35
CA LEU A 76 -10.27 17.15 9.22
C LEU A 76 -9.47 17.87 10.33
N THR A 77 -8.30 17.35 10.69
CA THR A 77 -7.47 17.86 11.80
C THR A 77 -6.23 18.62 11.31
N THR A 78 -5.66 18.25 10.15
CA THR A 78 -4.38 18.77 9.66
C THR A 78 -4.47 19.25 8.20
N LYS A 79 -3.95 20.46 7.93
CA LYS A 79 -3.86 21.07 6.57
C LYS A 79 -2.66 20.58 5.74
N THR A 80 -2.19 19.35 5.94
CA THR A 80 -1.06 18.81 5.17
C THR A 80 -1.56 18.30 3.81
N GLU A 81 -0.94 18.76 2.72
CA GLU A 81 -1.32 18.40 1.35
C GLU A 81 -0.84 17.00 0.92
N LEU A 82 0.16 16.45 1.60
CA LEU A 82 0.74 15.14 1.29
C LEU A 82 0.13 14.05 2.17
N VAL A 83 -0.31 12.96 1.56
CA VAL A 83 -0.82 11.78 2.27
C VAL A 83 0.38 10.94 2.74
N PRO A 84 0.62 10.78 4.06
CA PRO A 84 1.67 9.90 4.56
C PRO A 84 1.21 8.44 4.46
N LEU A 85 1.25 7.90 3.24
CA LEU A 85 0.69 6.58 2.91
C LEU A 85 1.41 5.46 3.67
N ALA A 86 2.74 5.49 3.74
CA ALA A 86 3.55 4.53 4.49
C ALA A 86 3.19 4.48 5.98
N GLY A 87 2.89 5.64 6.58
CA GLY A 87 2.52 5.73 8.00
C GLY A 87 1.17 5.07 8.27
N LEU A 88 0.17 5.36 7.44
CA LEU A 88 -1.16 4.76 7.55
C LEU A 88 -1.14 3.26 7.28
N LEU A 89 -0.38 2.81 6.28
CA LEU A 89 -0.19 1.39 5.99
C LEU A 89 0.60 0.67 7.09
N GLY A 90 1.59 1.32 7.69
CA GLY A 90 2.30 0.80 8.86
C GLY A 90 1.37 0.58 10.05
N LEU A 91 0.52 1.57 10.34
CA LEU A 91 -0.52 1.44 11.36
C LEU A 91 -1.50 0.31 11.02
N TYR A 92 -1.90 0.19 9.76
CA TYR A 92 -2.77 -0.89 9.29
C TYR A 92 -2.15 -2.28 9.52
N ILE A 93 -0.85 -2.47 9.26
CA ILE A 93 -0.16 -3.73 9.58
C ILE A 93 -0.20 -4.03 11.08
N VAL A 94 0.01 -3.03 11.94
CA VAL A 94 -0.06 -3.20 13.39
C VAL A 94 -1.46 -3.67 13.81
N VAL A 95 -2.52 -3.04 13.27
CA VAL A 95 -3.91 -3.44 13.52
C VAL A 95 -4.17 -4.86 13.04
N LEU A 96 -3.75 -5.22 11.82
CA LEU A 96 -3.91 -6.58 11.29
C LEU A 96 -3.18 -7.62 12.14
N LYS A 97 -1.97 -7.30 12.61
CA LYS A 97 -1.20 -8.19 13.47
C LYS A 97 -1.85 -8.36 14.84
N PHE A 98 -2.42 -7.29 15.39
CA PHE A 98 -3.19 -7.35 16.63
C PHE A 98 -4.42 -8.25 16.48
N ILE A 99 -5.18 -8.09 15.39
CA ILE A 99 -6.35 -8.94 15.09
C ILE A 99 -5.93 -10.41 14.90
N SER A 100 -4.86 -10.66 14.14
CA SER A 100 -4.34 -12.01 13.92
C SER A 100 -3.95 -12.69 15.24
N TYR A 101 -3.32 -11.96 16.16
CA TYR A 101 -3.01 -12.44 17.50
C TYR A 101 -4.26 -12.80 18.31
N THR A 102 -5.32 -11.99 18.27
CA THR A 102 -6.55 -12.27 19.04
C THR A 102 -7.39 -13.40 18.47
N THR A 103 -7.41 -13.56 17.14
CA THR A 103 -8.30 -14.52 16.46
C THR A 103 -7.60 -15.84 16.14
N GLY A 104 -6.26 -15.91 16.26
CA GLY A 104 -5.47 -17.09 15.94
C GLY A 104 -5.43 -17.45 14.44
N PHE A 105 -6.01 -16.60 13.58
CA PHE A 105 -5.98 -16.76 12.13
C PHE A 105 -4.73 -16.12 11.53
N ASP A 106 -3.97 -16.89 10.76
CA ASP A 106 -2.85 -16.40 9.97
C ASP A 106 -3.35 -15.57 8.77
N LEU A 107 -3.64 -14.28 8.98
CA LEU A 107 -4.01 -13.36 7.90
C LEU A 107 -2.88 -13.14 6.88
N PHE A 108 -1.64 -13.46 7.25
CA PHE A 108 -0.44 -13.22 6.46
C PHE A 108 -0.11 -14.41 5.53
N PHE A 109 -0.29 -15.65 6.01
CA PHE A 109 0.02 -16.88 5.27
C PHE A 109 -1.13 -17.86 5.12
N GLY A 110 -2.19 -17.73 5.92
CA GLY A 110 -3.37 -18.57 5.83
C GLY A 110 -4.05 -18.39 4.48
N LYS A 111 -4.41 -19.52 3.87
CA LYS A 111 -5.39 -19.52 2.78
C LYS A 111 -6.74 -19.15 3.39
N ILE A 112 -7.36 -18.12 2.85
CA ILE A 112 -8.76 -17.77 3.16
C ILE A 112 -9.73 -18.73 2.42
N LEU A 113 -9.22 -19.82 1.81
CA LEU A 113 -10.00 -20.85 1.13
C LEU A 113 -9.50 -22.26 1.49
#